data_AF-A0A645GC92-F1
#
_entry.id   AF-A0A645GC92-F1
#
_cell.length_a   1.000
_cell.length_b   1.000
_cell.length_c   1.000
_cell.angle_alpha   90.00
_cell.angle_beta   90.00
_cell.angle_gamma   90.00
#
_symmetry.space_group_name_H-M   'P 1'
#
loop_
_entity.id
_entity.type
_entity.pdbx_description
1 polymer ?
#
loop_
_entity_poly.entity_id
_entity_poly.type
_entity_poly.pdbx_seq_one_letter_code
_entity_poly.pdbx_strand_id
1 'polypeptide(L)'
;MLMLEVIDLSDVATTPKELQRIKGRIIGRNGRTRELAETLINVKISVYGKTVSILGHPEQNTIIRTAIKMLLDGATHGAVYKFLEKKHQELLRSQLDSIDFY
;
A
#
# COMPACT_ATOMS: atom_id res chain seq x y z
N MET A 1 -14.17 11.09 3.88
CA MET A 1 -13.35 11.54 5.03
C MET A 1 -11.94 10.95 4.91
N LEU A 2 -10.91 11.70 5.30
CA LEU A 2 -9.52 11.20 5.39
C LEU A 2 -9.37 10.32 6.64
N MET A 3 -8.66 9.20 6.55
CA MET A 3 -8.51 8.24 7.64
C MET A 3 -7.06 7.77 7.78
N LEU A 4 -6.62 7.66 9.03
CA LEU A 4 -5.39 6.97 9.40
C LEU A 4 -5.70 5.48 9.63
N GLU A 5 -4.94 4.63 8.96
CA GLU A 5 -4.94 3.18 9.19
C GLU A 5 -3.55 2.75 9.62
N VAL A 6 -3.46 1.86 10.61
CA VAL A 6 -2.19 1.32 11.10
C VAL A 6 -2.25 -0.20 11.07
N ILE A 7 -1.25 -0.81 10.41
CA ILE A 7 -1.06 -2.25 10.31
C ILE A 7 0.09 -2.64 11.24
N ASP A 8 -0.18 -3.52 12.20
CA ASP A 8 0.86 -4.14 13.02
C ASP A 8 1.51 -5.31 12.28
N LEU A 9 2.84 -5.32 12.22
CA LEU A 9 3.65 -6.38 11.59
C LEU A 9 4.07 -7.46 12.59
N SER A 10 3.77 -7.30 13.88
CA SER A 10 4.19 -8.21 14.95
C SER A 10 3.66 -9.63 14.76
N ASP A 11 2.47 -9.78 14.16
CA ASP A 11 1.86 -11.09 13.89
C ASP A 11 2.54 -11.83 12.72
N VAL A 12 3.26 -11.11 11.87
CA VAL A 12 3.87 -11.65 10.64
C VAL A 12 5.39 -11.78 10.77
N ALA A 13 6.01 -11.02 11.67
CA ALA A 13 7.44 -11.01 11.90
C ALA A 13 7.78 -11.46 13.34
N THR A 14 8.17 -12.72 13.49
CA THR A 14 8.53 -13.28 14.81
C THR A 14 9.95 -12.91 15.24
N THR A 15 10.83 -12.59 14.28
CA THR A 15 12.23 -12.22 14.54
C THR A 15 12.59 -10.85 13.95
N PRO A 16 13.62 -10.16 14.49
CA PRO A 16 14.12 -8.90 13.92
C PRO A 16 14.56 -9.01 12.45
N LYS A 17 15.12 -10.17 12.06
CA LYS A 17 15.56 -10.45 10.69
C LYS A 17 14.38 -10.55 9.73
N GLU A 18 13.31 -11.25 10.13
CA GLU A 18 12.08 -11.31 9.36
C GLU A 18 11.43 -9.93 9.22
N LEU A 19 11.38 -9.16 10.31
CA LEU A 19 10.85 -7.80 10.30
C LEU A 19 11.64 -6.91 9.33
N GLN A 20 12.97 -6.98 9.34
CA GLN A 20 13.81 -6.25 8.39
C GLN A 20 13.53 -6.66 6.94
N ARG A 21 13.39 -7.97 6.67
CA ARG A 21 13.04 -8.48 5.34
C ARG A 21 11.67 -7.97 4.88
N ILE A 22 10.65 -8.04 5.73
CA ILE A 22 9.30 -7.58 5.45
C ILE A 22 9.29 -6.07 5.17
N LYS A 23 9.91 -5.26 6.03
CA LYS A 23 10.05 -3.82 5.79
C LYS A 23 10.76 -3.53 4.48
N GLY A 24 11.82 -4.27 4.16
CA GLY A 24 12.52 -4.17 2.88
C GLY A 24 11.63 -4.44 1.67
N ARG A 25 10.70 -5.39 1.76
CA ARG A 25 9.70 -5.66 0.70
C ARG A 25 8.65 -4.56 0.59
N ILE A 26 8.22 -3.96 1.69
CA ILE A 26 7.22 -2.88 1.67
C ILE A 26 7.84 -1.59 1.12
N ILE A 27 9.05 -1.26 1.57
CA ILE A 27 9.77 -0.05 1.17
C ILE A 27 10.29 -0.18 -0.26
N GLY A 28 10.80 -1.36 -0.63
CA GLY A 28 11.47 -1.59 -1.90
C GLY A 28 12.87 -0.95 -1.97
N ARG A 29 13.59 -1.20 -3.07
CA ARG A 29 14.92 -0.63 -3.28
C ARG A 29 14.84 0.90 -3.28
N ASN A 30 15.60 1.54 -2.40
CA ASN A 30 15.63 3.00 -2.22
C ASN A 30 14.24 3.63 -1.99
N GLY A 31 13.28 2.91 -1.41
CA GLY A 31 11.93 3.45 -1.18
C GLY A 31 10.97 3.36 -2.37
N ARG A 32 11.42 2.83 -3.52
CA ARG A 32 10.66 2.88 -4.78
C ARG A 32 9.29 2.20 -4.73
N THR A 33 9.14 1.10 -3.98
CA THR A 33 7.85 0.40 -3.90
C THR A 33 6.83 1.24 -3.13
N ARG A 34 7.25 1.80 -1.98
CA ARG A 34 6.43 2.71 -1.17
C ARG A 34 6.03 3.94 -1.97
N GLU A 35 6.98 4.59 -2.63
CA GLU A 35 6.74 5.83 -3.41
C GLU A 35 5.78 5.60 -4.57
N LEU A 36 5.92 4.48 -5.28
CA LEU A 36 5.01 4.11 -6.36
C LEU A 36 3.58 3.93 -5.82
N ALA A 37 3.42 3.20 -4.71
CA ALA A 37 2.11 2.98 -4.10
C ALA A 37 1.46 4.29 -3.61
N GLU A 38 2.25 5.16 -2.95
CA GLU A 38 1.81 6.50 -2.55
C GLU A 38 1.33 7.33 -3.73
N THR A 39 2.10 7.31 -4.84
CA THR A 39 1.81 8.11 -6.04
C THR A 39 0.57 7.60 -6.76
N LEU A 40 0.50 6.30 -7.05
CA LEU A 40 -0.60 5.71 -7.82
C LEU A 40 -1.94 5.80 -7.08
N ILE A 41 -1.93 5.57 -5.76
CA ILE A 41 -3.17 5.49 -4.99
C ILE A 41 -3.48 6.82 -4.28
N ASN A 42 -2.59 7.81 -4.38
CA ASN A 42 -2.71 9.12 -3.75
C ASN A 42 -2.91 9.02 -2.22
N VAL A 43 -1.94 8.39 -1.55
CA VAL A 43 -1.89 8.21 -0.09
C VAL A 43 -0.53 8.64 0.47
N LYS A 44 -0.42 8.70 1.81
CA LYS A 44 0.87 8.73 2.50
C LYS A 44 1.09 7.44 3.28
N ILE A 45 2.32 6.92 3.24
CA ILE A 45 2.72 5.65 3.86
C ILE A 45 3.99 5.88 4.68
N SER A 46 3.94 5.47 5.95
CA SER A 46 5.10 5.41 6.84
C SER A 46 5.36 3.97 7.26
N VAL A 47 6.60 3.53 7.18
CA VAL A 47 7.04 2.21 7.64
C VAL A 47 8.07 2.43 8.74
N TYR A 48 7.68 2.19 9.99
CA TYR A 48 8.54 2.47 11.14
C TYR A 48 8.31 1.46 12.26
N GLY A 49 9.39 1.09 12.96
CA GLY A 49 9.33 0.10 14.03
C GLY A 49 8.73 -1.22 13.55
N LYS A 50 7.56 -1.56 14.10
CA LYS A 50 6.74 -2.74 13.77
C LYS A 50 5.43 -2.40 13.06
N THR A 51 5.27 -1.17 12.58
CA THR A 51 3.99 -0.70 12.03
C THR A 51 4.14 -0.15 10.63
N VAL A 52 3.07 -0.28 9.84
CA VAL A 52 2.86 0.47 8.61
C VAL A 52 1.64 1.36 8.78
N SER A 53 1.83 2.67 8.67
CA SER A 53 0.76 3.66 8.77
C SER A 53 0.40 4.18 7.40
N ILE A 54 -0.90 4.28 7.10
CA ILE A 54 -1.46 4.71 5.82
C ILE A 54 -2.41 5.87 6.10
N LEU A 55 -2.24 6.98 5.40
CA LEU A 55 -3.15 8.13 5.46
C LEU A 55 -3.78 8.35 4.08
N GLY A 56 -5.09 8.17 4.00
CA GLY A 56 -5.87 8.22 2.76
C GLY A 56 -7.37 8.05 3.02
N HIS A 57 -8.16 7.97 1.95
CA HIS A 57 -9.58 7.65 2.01
C HIS A 57 -9.80 6.13 2.20
N PRO A 58 -10.98 5.70 2.70
CA PRO A 58 -11.27 4.29 2.97
C PRO A 58 -10.93 3.32 1.83
N GLU A 59 -11.30 3.67 0.60
CA GLU A 59 -11.03 2.86 -0.59
C GLU A 59 -9.53 2.75 -0.91
N GLN A 60 -8.83 3.88 -0.85
CA GLN A 60 -7.38 3.96 -1.04
C GLN A 60 -6.64 3.13 0.01
N ASN A 61 -7.01 3.27 1.29
CA ASN A 61 -6.41 2.50 2.38
C ASN A 61 -6.62 0.99 2.18
N THR A 62 -7.81 0.59 1.70
CA THR A 62 -8.12 -0.83 1.40
C THR A 62 -7.21 -1.39 0.29
N ILE A 63 -6.96 -0.60 -0.76
CA ILE A 63 -6.04 -0.97 -1.85
C ILE A 63 -4.62 -1.18 -1.30
N ILE A 64 -4.14 -0.24 -0.49
CA ILE A 64 -2.78 -0.30 0.08
C ILE A 64 -2.64 -1.46 1.07
N ARG A 65 -3.63 -1.69 1.93
CA ARG A 65 -3.67 -2.87 2.82
C ARG A 65 -3.53 -4.16 2.02
N THR A 66 -4.25 -4.26 0.90
CA THR A 66 -4.17 -5.42 0.01
C THR A 66 -2.78 -5.56 -0.60
N ALA A 67 -2.19 -4.47 -1.11
CA ALA A 67 -0.84 -4.47 -1.68
C ALA A 67 0.23 -4.87 -0.64
N ILE A 68 0.13 -4.38 0.59
CA ILE A 68 0.99 -4.77 1.69
C ILE A 68 0.83 -6.26 1.98
N LYS A 69 -0.41 -6.74 2.12
CA LYS A 69 -0.69 -8.16 2.35
C LYS A 69 -0.09 -9.05 1.25
N MET A 70 -0.22 -8.67 -0.03
CA MET A 70 0.42 -9.39 -1.13
C MET A 70 1.95 -9.50 -0.95
N LEU A 71 2.61 -8.42 -0.52
CA LEU A 71 4.07 -8.43 -0.27
C LEU A 71 4.44 -9.34 0.91
N LEU A 72 3.62 -9.35 1.96
CA LEU A 72 3.78 -10.22 3.14
C LEU A 72 3.61 -11.69 2.76
N ASP A 73 2.60 -11.99 1.94
CA ASP A 73 2.28 -13.33 1.44
C ASP A 73 3.28 -13.82 0.36
N GLY A 74 4.29 -13.03 0.03
CA GLY A 74 5.40 -13.43 -0.82
C GLY A 74 5.26 -13.06 -2.29
N ALA A 75 4.20 -12.35 -2.71
CA ALA A 75 4.03 -11.90 -4.08
C ALA A 75 5.22 -11.04 -4.57
N THR A 76 5.57 -11.19 -5.85
CA THR A 76 6.65 -10.40 -6.45
C THR A 76 6.26 -8.93 -6.52
N HIS A 77 7.25 -8.04 -6.47
CA HIS A 77 7.00 -6.60 -6.64
C HIS A 77 6.28 -6.29 -7.97
N GLY A 78 6.62 -6.99 -9.07
CA GLY A 78 5.94 -6.82 -10.35
C GLY A 78 4.45 -7.16 -10.30
N ALA A 79 4.06 -8.22 -9.58
CA ALA A 79 2.65 -8.55 -9.39
C ALA A 79 1.91 -7.47 -8.58
N VAL A 80 2.57 -6.91 -7.56
CA VAL A 80 2.02 -5.83 -6.73
C VAL A 80 1.89 -4.53 -7.53
N TYR A 81 2.87 -4.21 -8.38
CA TYR A 81 2.82 -3.04 -9.26
C TYR A 81 1.65 -3.13 -10.25
N LYS A 82 1.50 -4.28 -10.90
CA LYS A 82 0.37 -4.52 -11.82
C LYS A 82 -0.99 -4.38 -11.11
N PHE A 83 -1.08 -4.85 -9.86
CA PHE A 83 -2.27 -4.66 -9.03
C PHE A 83 -2.54 -3.17 -8.75
N LEU A 84 -1.52 -2.42 -8.31
CA LEU A 84 -1.64 -1.00 -8.00
C LEU A 84 -2.01 -0.17 -9.25
N GLU A 85 -1.40 -0.46 -10.40
CA GLU A 85 -1.72 0.20 -11.67
C GLU A 85 -3.17 -0.05 -12.08
N LYS A 86 -3.64 -1.30 -11.98
CA LYS A 86 -5.04 -1.64 -12.24
C LYS A 86 -5.98 -0.84 -11.33
N LYS A 87 -5.69 -0.80 -10.02
CA LYS A 87 -6.50 -0.06 -9.05
C LYS A 87 -6.46 1.46 -9.27
N HIS A 88 -5.34 1.99 -9.71
CA HIS A 88 -5.24 3.39 -10.11
C HIS A 88 -6.20 3.72 -11.26
N GLN A 89 -6.26 2.87 -12.30
CA GLN A 89 -7.20 3.06 -13.41
C GLN A 89 -8.66 2.97 -12.97
N GLU A 90 -8.98 2.04 -12.05
CA GLU A 90 -10.33 1.94 -11.47
C GLU A 90 -10.72 3.21 -10.70
N LEU A 91 -9.81 3.75 -9.87
CA LEU A 91 -10.04 4.99 -9.13
C LEU A 91 -10.27 6.19 -10.04
N LEU A 92 -9.44 6.35 -11.09
CA LEU A 92 -9.61 7.43 -12.06
C LEU A 92 -10.95 7.34 -12.79
N ARG A 93 -11.35 6.12 -13.18
CA ARG A 93 -12.64 5.90 -13.83
C ARG A 93 -13.79 6.23 -12.91
N SER A 94 -13.77 5.79 -11.65
CA SER A 94 -14.82 6.13 -10.70
C SER A 94 -14.92 7.63 -10.43
N GLN A 95 -13.79 8.35 -10.46
CA GLN A 95 -13.78 9.82 -10.38
C GLN A 95 -14.43 10.47 -11.60
N LEU A 96 -14.07 10.04 -12.82
CA LEU A 96 -14.68 10.52 -14.07
C LEU A 96 -16.19 10.25 -14.09
N ASP A 97 -16.60 9.01 -13.81
CA ASP A 97 -18.02 8.64 -13.78
C ASP A 97 -18.77 9.53 -12.79
N SER A 98 -18.21 9.82 -11.60
CA SER A 98 -18.84 10.72 -10.62
C SER A 98 -18.95 12.18 -11.06
N ILE A 99 -18.10 12.64 -11.98
CA ILE A 99 -18.15 14.00 -12.55
C ILE A 99 -19.27 14.06 -13.59
N ASP A 100 -19.43 13.02 -14.41
CA ASP A 100 -20.44 12.97 -15.48
C ASP A 100 -21.89 12.90 -14.95
N PHE A 101 -22.09 12.61 -13.65
CA PHE A 101 -23.39 12.66 -12.99
C PHE A 101 -23.78 14.06 -12.47
N TYR A 102 -22.97 15.09 -12.69
CA TYR A 102 -23.26 16.50 -12.37
C TYR A 102 -23.31 17.37 -13.62
#